data_AF-A0A2Z4YTW7-F1
#
_entry.id   AF-A0A2Z4YTW7-F1
#
_cell.length_a   1.000
_cell.length_b   1.000
_cell.length_c   1.000
_cell.angle_alpha   90.00
_cell.angle_beta   90.00
_cell.angle_gamma   90.00
#
_symmetry.space_group_name_H-M   'P 1'
#
loop_
_entity.id
_entity.type
_entity.pdbx_description
1 polymer ?
#
loop_
_entity_poly.entity_id
_entity_poly.type
_entity_poly.pdbx_seq_one_letter_code
_entity_poly.pdbx_strand_id
1 'polypeptide(L)'
;MEAFYLAIMAAGVAGYLGVEAGAMTAPFASFASGCDIKGNVSVDSHERIYHMPGQEYYEETKISPRYGERWFCSEAEARAAGWRRARR
;
A
#
# COMPACT_ATOMS: atom_id res chain seq x y z
N MET A 1 -4.58 21.32 -46.12
CA MET A 1 -4.99 20.89 -44.77
C MET A 1 -4.55 19.46 -44.43
N GLU A 2 -3.79 18.76 -45.28
CA GLU A 2 -3.42 17.35 -45.02
C GLU A 2 -2.03 17.17 -44.38
N ALA A 3 -1.11 18.12 -44.58
CA ALA A 3 0.29 17.98 -44.16
C ALA A 3 0.51 18.27 -42.66
N PHE A 4 -0.35 19.08 -42.04
CA PHE A 4 -0.22 19.41 -40.62
C PHE A 4 -0.68 18.26 -39.71
N TYR A 5 -1.76 17.55 -40.07
CA TYR A 5 -2.30 16.44 -39.27
C TYR A 5 -1.35 15.24 -39.20
N LEU A 6 -0.64 14.92 -40.29
CA LEU A 6 0.32 13.82 -40.31
C LEU A 6 1.55 14.09 -39.42
N ALA A 7 1.95 15.35 -39.27
CA ALA A 7 3.05 15.73 -38.38
C ALA A 7 2.70 15.52 -36.89
N ILE A 8 1.44 15.73 -36.51
CA ILE A 8 0.98 15.54 -35.11
C ILE A 8 0.94 14.04 -34.75
N MET A 9 0.56 13.18 -35.70
CA MET A 9 0.48 11.74 -35.48
C MET A 9 1.87 11.08 -35.40
N ALA A 10 2.87 11.59 -36.15
CA ALA A 10 4.24 11.09 -36.10
C ALA A 10 4.94 11.36 -34.75
N ALA A 11 4.63 12.49 -34.10
CA ALA A 11 5.18 12.81 -32.78
C ALA A 11 4.56 11.99 -31.64
N GLY A 12 3.30 11.56 -31.78
CA GLY A 12 2.59 10.78 -30.75
C GLY A 12 3.04 9.32 -30.65
N VAL A 13 3.37 8.66 -31.77
CA VAL A 13 3.73 7.24 -31.80
C VAL A 13 5.14 6.99 -31.22
N ALA A 14 6.09 7.90 -31.47
CA ALA A 14 7.46 7.76 -30.98
C ALA A 14 7.57 7.88 -29.43
N GLY A 15 6.64 8.60 -28.79
CA GLY A 15 6.62 8.74 -27.33
C GLY A 15 6.05 7.52 -26.58
N TYR A 16 5.27 6.65 -27.25
CA TYR A 16 4.56 5.56 -26.59
C TYR A 16 5.39 4.27 -26.41
N LEU A 17 6.50 4.14 -27.15
CA LEU A 17 7.30 2.90 -27.20
C LEU A 17 8.64 2.98 -26.47
N GLY A 18 8.92 4.08 -25.77
CA GLY A 18 10.22 4.35 -25.12
C GLY A 18 10.32 3.99 -23.63
N VAL A 19 9.39 3.21 -23.06
CA VAL A 19 9.58 2.68 -21.70
C VAL A 19 10.34 1.36 -21.79
N GLU A 20 11.65 1.47 -21.64
CA GLU A 20 12.58 0.36 -21.50
C GLU A 20 12.03 -0.68 -20.52
N ALA A 21 11.84 -1.91 -20.99
CA ALA A 21 11.66 -3.10 -20.17
C ALA A 21 12.99 -3.40 -19.46
N GLY A 22 13.31 -2.59 -18.45
CA GLY A 22 14.58 -2.62 -17.75
C GLY A 22 14.39 -2.74 -16.24
N ALA A 23 14.39 -3.98 -15.78
CA ALA A 23 14.79 -4.38 -14.43
C ALA A 23 14.12 -3.68 -13.24
N MET A 24 13.02 -4.26 -12.75
CA MET A 24 12.82 -4.38 -11.30
C MET A 24 12.27 -5.78 -10.98
N THR A 25 13.16 -6.79 -11.01
CA THR A 25 13.15 -7.80 -9.93
C THR A 25 13.60 -7.10 -8.65
N ALA A 26 12.88 -6.07 -8.23
CA ALA A 26 12.89 -5.65 -6.86
C ALA A 26 12.00 -6.69 -6.17
N PRO A 27 12.49 -7.47 -5.19
CA PRO A 27 11.53 -7.99 -4.23
C PRO A 27 10.75 -6.76 -3.76
N PHE A 28 9.44 -6.89 -3.58
CA PHE A 28 8.61 -5.88 -2.93
C PHE A 28 9.03 -5.68 -1.45
N ALA A 29 10.33 -5.63 -1.15
CA ALA A 29 10.87 -4.88 -0.04
C ALA A 29 10.72 -3.40 -0.39
N SER A 30 9.46 -2.98 -0.48
CA SER A 30 9.08 -1.62 -0.16
C SER A 30 9.78 -1.35 1.17
N PHE A 31 10.79 -0.48 1.16
CA PHE A 31 11.17 0.27 2.35
C PHE A 31 10.00 1.22 2.66
N ALA A 32 8.83 0.63 2.92
CA ALA A 32 7.65 1.37 3.27
C ALA A 32 8.00 2.07 4.57
N SER A 33 7.94 3.38 4.46
CA SER A 33 8.53 4.34 5.38
C SER A 33 7.84 4.21 6.73
N GLY A 34 8.42 3.35 7.56
CA GLY A 34 8.30 3.34 9.00
C GLY A 34 7.10 2.63 9.59
N CYS A 35 5.92 2.58 8.94
CA CYS A 35 4.68 2.22 9.67
C CYS A 35 3.71 1.32 8.90
N ASP A 36 4.12 0.07 8.68
CA ASP A 36 3.34 -0.93 7.95
C ASP A 36 2.51 -1.86 8.85
N ILE A 37 2.38 -1.55 10.13
CA ILE A 37 1.59 -2.40 11.02
C ILE A 37 0.18 -1.82 11.08
N LYS A 38 -0.80 -2.54 10.53
CA LYS A 38 -2.19 -2.09 10.44
C LYS A 38 -2.94 -2.41 11.73
N GLY A 39 -3.28 -1.41 12.53
CA GLY A 39 -4.13 -1.55 13.71
C GLY A 39 -5.62 -1.38 13.41
N ASN A 40 -6.37 -2.48 13.35
CA ASN A 40 -7.83 -2.54 13.22
C ASN A 40 -8.58 -2.71 14.56
N VAL A 41 -9.75 -2.06 14.69
CA VAL A 41 -10.64 -2.16 15.84
C VAL A 41 -11.93 -2.82 15.38
N SER A 42 -12.21 -4.02 15.88
CA SER A 42 -13.47 -4.69 15.57
C SER A 42 -14.64 -3.87 16.12
N VAL A 43 -15.57 -3.45 15.27
CA VAL A 43 -16.74 -2.65 15.70
C VAL A 43 -17.67 -3.43 16.63
N ASP A 44 -17.77 -4.75 16.47
CA ASP A 44 -18.67 -5.60 17.26
C ASP A 44 -18.09 -5.93 18.65
N SER A 45 -16.79 -6.26 18.73
CA SER A 45 -16.14 -6.68 19.97
C SER A 45 -15.30 -5.58 20.64
N HIS A 46 -15.18 -4.41 20.00
CA HIS A 46 -14.27 -3.32 20.38
C HIS A 46 -12.81 -3.76 20.57
N GLU A 47 -12.43 -4.86 19.94
CA GLU A 47 -11.14 -5.48 20.15
C GLU A 47 -10.08 -4.83 19.26
N ARG A 48 -8.94 -4.48 19.87
CA ARG A 48 -7.83 -3.79 19.20
C ARG A 48 -6.81 -4.80 18.72
N ILE A 49 -6.77 -5.03 17.42
CA ILE A 49 -5.90 -6.01 16.78
C ILE A 49 -4.97 -5.36 15.78
N TYR A 50 -3.70 -5.74 15.77
CA TYR A 50 -2.75 -5.28 14.75
C TYR A 50 -2.34 -6.42 13.82
N HIS A 51 -2.23 -6.09 12.54
CA HIS A 51 -1.80 -6.97 11.47
C HIS A 51 -0.41 -6.58 10.99
N MET A 52 0.46 -7.58 10.86
CA MET A 52 1.81 -7.42 10.30
C MET A 52 1.79 -7.64 8.79
N PRO A 53 2.71 -7.02 8.04
CA PRO A 53 2.91 -7.36 6.63
C PRO A 53 3.15 -8.87 6.45
N GLY A 54 2.46 -9.49 5.49
CA GLY A 54 2.53 -10.93 5.22
C GLY A 54 1.54 -11.80 5.99
N GLN A 55 0.67 -11.23 6.83
CA GLN A 55 -0.47 -11.94 7.42
C GLN A 55 -1.63 -12.11 6.41
N GLU A 56 -2.46 -13.13 6.62
CA GLU A 56 -3.54 -13.54 5.71
C GLU A 56 -4.48 -12.38 5.43
N TYR A 57 -4.93 -11.71 6.49
CA TYR A 57 -5.88 -10.59 6.38
C TYR A 57 -5.22 -9.22 6.30
N TYR A 58 -3.89 -9.14 6.10
CA TYR A 58 -3.20 -7.86 6.08
C TYR A 58 -3.69 -6.98 4.92
N GLU A 59 -3.85 -7.54 3.72
CA GLU A 59 -4.27 -6.79 2.53
C GLU A 59 -5.74 -6.35 2.61
N GLU A 60 -6.60 -7.24 3.12
CA GLU A 60 -8.03 -7.00 3.29
C GLU A 60 -8.34 -5.97 4.38
N THR A 61 -7.49 -5.90 5.41
CA THR A 61 -7.64 -4.93 6.50
C THR A 61 -7.41 -3.52 5.97
N LYS A 62 -8.48 -2.72 5.99
CA LYS A 62 -8.47 -1.29 5.66
C LYS A 62 -8.63 -0.48 6.93
N ILE A 63 -7.65 0.36 7.21
CA ILE A 63 -7.66 1.19 8.41
C ILE A 63 -8.55 2.42 8.21
N SER A 64 -9.48 2.62 9.13
CA SER A 64 -10.39 3.76 9.18
C SER A 64 -10.23 4.54 10.49
N PRO A 65 -9.58 5.73 10.46
CA PRO A 65 -9.37 6.56 11.65
C PRO A 65 -10.64 6.93 12.41
N ARG A 66 -11.81 6.88 11.75
CA ARG A 66 -13.12 7.16 12.36
C ARG A 66 -13.46 6.22 13.52
N TYR A 67 -12.90 5.01 13.52
CA TYR A 67 -13.09 4.01 14.57
C TYR A 67 -11.91 3.93 15.53
N GLY A 68 -10.95 4.87 15.46
CA GLY A 68 -9.73 4.84 16.24
C GLY A 68 -8.68 3.85 15.73
N GLU A 69 -8.87 3.32 14.51
CA GLU A 69 -7.91 2.50 13.80
C GLU A 69 -6.72 3.33 13.34
N ARG A 70 -5.51 2.76 13.35
CA ARG A 70 -4.29 3.48 12.97
C ARG A 70 -3.16 2.55 12.56
N TRP A 71 -2.17 3.12 11.89
CA TRP A 71 -0.92 2.42 11.60
C TRP A 71 0.07 2.58 12.74
N PHE A 72 0.91 1.56 12.90
CA PHE A 72 1.98 1.50 13.88
C PHE A 72 3.31 1.27 13.18
N CYS A 73 4.36 1.80 13.79
CA CYS A 73 5.72 1.71 13.26
C CYS A 73 6.49 0.53 13.83
N SER A 74 6.05 0.03 14.99
CA SER A 74 6.61 -1.16 15.61
C SER A 74 5.55 -1.95 16.37
N GLU A 75 5.81 -3.25 16.53
CA GLU A 75 4.97 -4.11 17.34
C GLU A 75 4.92 -3.65 18.80
N ALA A 76 6.04 -3.12 19.31
CA ALA A 76 6.15 -2.59 20.66
C ALA A 76 5.20 -1.40 20.86
N GLU A 77 5.12 -0.49 19.88
CA GLU A 77 4.20 0.65 19.92
C GLU A 77 2.73 0.21 19.91
N ALA A 78 2.39 -0.77 19.07
CA ALA A 78 1.05 -1.34 19.04
C ALA A 78 0.67 -1.96 20.40
N ARG A 79 1.56 -2.77 20.98
CA ARG A 79 1.34 -3.38 22.30
C ARG A 79 1.25 -2.35 23.42
N ALA A 80 2.12 -1.34 23.43
CA ALA A 80 2.09 -0.25 24.41
C ALA A 80 0.78 0.55 24.32
N ALA A 81 0.20 0.66 23.13
CA ALA A 81 -1.11 1.25 22.91
C ALA A 81 -2.30 0.34 23.32
N GLY A 82 -2.03 -0.87 23.82
CA GLY A 82 -3.05 -1.84 24.23
C GLY A 82 -3.61 -2.69 23.09
N TRP A 83 -2.86 -2.88 22.01
CA TRP A 83 -3.26 -3.69 20.86
C TRP A 83 -2.64 -5.07 20.94
N ARG A 84 -3.38 -6.09 20.51
CA ARG A 84 -2.88 -7.47 20.43
C ARG A 84 -2.60 -7.89 18.99
N ARG A 85 -1.71 -8.86 18.81
CA ARG A 85 -1.42 -9.41 17.48
C ARG A 85 -2.63 -10.13 16.91
N ALA A 86 -2.89 -9.96 15.62
CA ALA A 86 -3.80 -10.82 14.89
C ALA A 86 -3.24 -12.26 14.83
N ARG A 87 -4.14 -13.24 14.95
CA ARG A 87 -3.78 -14.67 14.91
C ARG A 87 -3.52 -15.18 13.49
N ARG A 88 -4.06 -14.48 12.49
CA ARG A 88 -4.10 -14.85 11.07
C ARG A 88 -3.85 -13.61 10.24
#